data_AF-A0A935GYK7-F1
#
_entry.id   AF-A0A935GYK7-F1
#
_cell.length_a   1.000
_cell.length_b   1.000
_cell.length_c   1.000
_cell.angle_alpha   90.00
_cell.angle_beta   90.00
_cell.angle_gamma   90.00
#
_symmetry.space_group_name_H-M   'P 1'
#
loop_
_entity.id
_entity.type
_entity.pdbx_description
1 polymer ?
#
loop_
_entity_poly.entity_id
_entity_poly.type
_entity_poly.pdbx_seq_one_letter_code
_entity_poly.pdbx_strand_id
1 'polypeptide(L)'
;MSTITFDTLKFAKTLKEAGVPEKQAEAQAEAMSDILEVNLKDLATKADVLALKESLQKDIQSMELRLTIKLGAFLAVAVGVMLTVLKMH
;
A
#
# COMPACT_ATOMS: atom_id res chain seq x y z
N MET A 1 -1.34 11.71 9.13
CA MET A 1 -0.37 10.65 9.48
C MET A 1 -0.12 10.73 10.97
N SER A 2 -0.05 9.60 11.68
CA SER A 2 0.44 9.62 13.05
C SER A 2 1.96 9.78 12.97
N THR A 3 2.48 10.94 13.36
CA THR A 3 3.92 11.21 13.34
C THR A 3 4.56 10.33 14.41
N ILE A 4 5.45 9.41 14.01
CA ILE A 4 6.28 8.68 14.96
C ILE A 4 7.36 9.67 15.40
N THR A 5 7.23 10.24 16.59
CA THR A 5 8.22 11.16 17.15
C THR A 5 9.22 10.38 17.99
N PHE A 6 10.49 10.41 17.61
CA PHE A 6 11.58 9.95 18.46
C PHE A 6 11.95 11.06 19.45
N ASP A 7 11.83 10.78 20.75
CA ASP A 7 12.17 11.74 21.80
C ASP A 7 13.67 11.63 22.13
N THR A 8 14.47 12.38 21.39
CA THR A 8 15.93 12.45 21.52
C THR A 8 16.36 12.81 22.95
N LEU A 9 15.62 13.69 23.63
CA LEU A 9 15.94 14.14 25.00
C LEU A 9 15.71 13.02 26.00
N LYS A 10 14.56 12.35 25.93
CA LYS A 10 14.23 11.22 26.80
C LYS A 10 15.21 10.08 26.59
N PHE A 11 15.59 9.79 25.33
CA PHE A 11 16.58 8.76 25.01
C PHE A 11 17.97 9.08 25.60
N ALA A 12 18.48 10.29 25.38
CA ALA A 12 19.75 10.72 25.96
C ALA A 12 19.73 10.66 27.50
N LYS A 13 18.60 11.06 28.12
CA LYS A 13 18.43 10.98 29.58
C LYS A 13 18.50 9.53 30.09
N THR A 14 17.84 8.60 29.41
CA THR A 14 17.90 7.16 29.76
C THR A 14 19.31 6.61 29.65
N LEU A 15 20.08 7.02 28.63
CA LEU A 15 21.48 6.62 28.51
C LEU A 15 22.35 7.19 29.65
N LYS A 16 22.13 8.46 30.02
CA LYS A 16 22.82 9.09 31.16
C LYS A 16 22.52 8.37 32.48
N GLU A 17 21.27 8.02 32.72
CA GLU A 17 20.85 7.24 33.91
C GLU A 17 21.47 5.83 33.94
N ALA A 18 21.75 5.26 32.77
CA ALA A 18 22.47 3.99 32.62
C ALA A 18 24.00 4.11 32.76
N GLY A 19 24.54 5.31 33.02
CA GLY A 19 25.96 5.56 33.20
C GLY A 19 26.74 5.94 31.94
N VAL A 20 26.05 6.19 30.82
CA VAL A 20 26.68 6.71 29.59
C VAL A 20 27.06 8.18 29.81
N PRO A 21 28.30 8.61 29.52
CA PRO A 21 28.69 10.02 29.61
C PRO A 21 27.81 10.93 28.77
N GLU A 22 27.52 12.13 29.27
CA GLU A 22 26.58 13.06 28.63
C GLU A 22 26.83 13.30 27.15
N LYS A 23 28.07 13.62 26.77
CA LYS A 23 28.45 13.84 25.37
C LYS A 23 28.20 12.61 24.48
N GLN A 24 28.36 11.41 25.02
CA GLN A 24 28.12 10.17 24.28
C GLN A 24 26.61 9.88 24.18
N ALA A 25 25.87 10.12 25.26
CA ALA A 25 24.43 9.94 25.28
C ALA A 25 23.72 10.87 24.28
N GLU A 26 24.15 12.13 24.21
CA GLU A 26 23.64 13.11 23.25
C GLU A 26 24.00 12.74 21.81
N ALA A 27 25.27 12.39 21.56
CA ALA A 27 25.71 11.96 20.23
C ALA A 27 24.99 10.69 19.73
N GLN A 28 24.72 9.73 20.62
CA GLN A 28 23.93 8.54 20.27
C GLN A 28 22.48 8.88 19.96
N ALA A 29 21.88 9.79 20.73
CA ALA A 29 20.51 10.23 20.52
C ALA A 29 20.35 10.94 19.18
N GLU A 30 21.29 11.82 18.83
CA GLU A 30 21.34 12.53 17.55
C GLU A 30 21.49 11.56 16.38
N ALA A 31 22.50 10.68 16.43
CA ALA A 31 22.72 9.67 15.38
C ALA A 31 21.51 8.75 15.18
N MET A 32 20.82 8.37 16.26
CA MET A 32 19.60 7.55 16.18
C MET A 32 18.43 8.32 15.58
N SER A 33 18.29 9.61 15.92
CA SER A 33 17.27 10.49 15.35
C SER A 33 17.44 10.62 13.84
N ASP A 34 18.66 10.84 13.37
CA ASP A 34 18.97 10.96 11.93
C ASP A 34 18.65 9.69 11.16
N ILE A 35 19.06 8.53 11.70
CA ILE A 35 18.77 7.22 11.08
C ILE A 35 17.27 6.98 11.02
N LEU A 36 16.53 7.26 12.10
CA LEU A 36 15.09 7.08 12.13
C LEU A 36 14.39 8.04 11.16
N GLU A 37 14.82 9.30 11.05
CA GLU A 37 14.24 10.25 10.11
C GLU A 37 14.45 9.80 8.65
N VAL A 38 15.65 9.31 8.31
CA VAL A 38 15.94 8.79 6.96
C VAL A 38 15.11 7.54 6.67
N ASN A 39 15.06 6.58 7.59
CA ASN A 39 14.35 5.32 7.35
C ASN A 39 12.83 5.51 7.31
N LEU A 40 12.27 6.39 8.14
CA LEU A 40 10.81 6.59 8.21
C LEU A 40 10.23 7.39 7.04
N LYS A 41 11.06 8.10 6.26
CA LYS A 41 10.61 8.90 5.10
C LYS A 41 10.06 8.04 3.95
N ASP A 42 10.62 6.86 3.73
CA ASP A 42 10.29 6.02 2.57
C ASP A 42 9.31 4.87 2.89
N LEU A 43 8.76 4.82 4.11
CA LEU A 43 7.82 3.77 4.49
C LEU A 43 6.42 4.05 3.94
N ALA A 44 5.84 3.07 3.25
CA ALA A 44 4.43 3.08 2.88
C ALA A 44 3.56 3.18 4.14
N THR A 45 2.66 4.15 4.17
CA THR A 45 1.73 4.35 5.26
C THR A 45 0.52 3.43 5.12
N LYS A 46 -0.24 3.29 6.22
CA LYS A 46 -1.54 2.60 6.16
C LYS A 46 -2.49 3.22 5.13
N ALA A 47 -2.41 4.53 4.94
CA ALA A 47 -3.23 5.23 3.95
C ALA A 47 -2.83 4.83 2.51
N ASP A 48 -1.53 4.71 2.24
CA ASP A 48 -1.03 4.27 0.92
C ASP A 48 -1.48 2.85 0.60
N VAL A 49 -1.41 1.94 1.59
CA VAL A 49 -1.88 0.56 1.44
C VAL A 49 -3.39 0.49 1.21
N LEU A 50 -4.17 1.30 1.93
CA LEU A 50 -5.63 1.37 1.74
C LEU A 50 -5.99 1.93 0.36
N ALA A 51 -5.31 2.99 -0.09
CA ALA A 51 -5.50 3.56 -1.41
C ALA A 51 -5.17 2.55 -2.52
N LEU A 52 -4.07 1.80 -2.38
CA LEU A 52 -3.71 0.73 -3.31
C LEU A 52 -4.76 -0.39 -3.32
N LYS A 53 -5.25 -0.80 -2.15
CA LYS A 53 -6.32 -1.81 -2.04
C LYS A 53 -7.59 -1.36 -2.77
N GLU A 54 -8.02 -0.11 -2.56
CA GLU A 54 -9.21 0.43 -3.22
C GLU A 54 -9.04 0.53 -4.74
N SER A 55 -7.86 0.93 -5.21
CA SER A 55 -7.50 0.93 -6.63
C SER A 55 -7.63 -0.48 -7.21
N LEU A 56 -7.00 -1.47 -6.59
CA LEU A 56 -7.04 -2.86 -7.04
C LEU A 56 -8.47 -3.42 -7.07
N GLN A 57 -9.28 -3.10 -6.06
CA GLN A 57 -10.68 -3.53 -6.02
C GLN A 57 -11.49 -2.96 -7.19
N LYS A 58 -11.30 -1.68 -7.52
CA LYS A 58 -11.96 -1.04 -8.66
C LYS A 58 -11.51 -1.66 -9.99
N ASP A 59 -10.23 -1.94 -10.15
CA ASP A 59 -9.69 -2.55 -11.37
C ASP A 59 -10.24 -3.95 -11.57
N ILE A 60 -10.29 -4.76 -10.51
CA ILE A 60 -10.88 -6.11 -10.53
C ILE A 60 -12.36 -6.04 -10.94
N GLN A 61 -13.16 -5.17 -10.30
CA GLN A 61 -14.57 -5.00 -10.64
C GLN A 61 -14.77 -4.55 -12.09
N SER A 62 -13.94 -3.63 -12.58
CA SER A 62 -13.99 -3.20 -13.98
C SER A 62 -13.64 -4.35 -14.93
N MET A 63 -12.69 -5.22 -14.57
CA MET A 63 -12.33 -6.38 -15.37
C MET A 63 -13.45 -7.42 -15.40
N GLU A 64 -14.06 -7.72 -14.25
CA GLU A 64 -15.20 -8.65 -14.14
C GLU A 64 -16.38 -8.20 -15.01
N LEU A 65 -16.72 -6.91 -14.97
CA LEU A 65 -17.79 -6.34 -15.80
C LEU A 65 -17.47 -6.47 -17.30
N ARG A 66 -16.25 -6.09 -17.71
CA ARG A 66 -15.83 -6.17 -19.11
C ARG A 66 -15.83 -7.61 -19.62
N LEU A 67 -15.38 -8.57 -18.80
CA LEU A 67 -15.41 -9.98 -19.14
C LEU A 67 -16.85 -10.48 -19.28
N THR A 68 -17.73 -10.13 -18.33
CA THR A 68 -19.15 -10.49 -18.38
C THR A 68 -19.82 -9.97 -19.65
N ILE A 69 -19.60 -8.70 -19.99
CA ILE A 69 -20.14 -8.10 -21.22
C ILE A 69 -19.59 -8.80 -22.46
N LYS A 70 -18.27 -9.02 -22.53
CA LYS A 70 -17.65 -9.69 -23.68
C LYS A 70 -18.18 -11.12 -23.86
N LEU A 71 -18.26 -11.90 -22.78
CA LEU A 71 -18.79 -13.25 -22.81
C LEU A 71 -20.27 -13.27 -23.22
N GLY A 72 -21.08 -12.38 -22.67
CA GLY A 72 -22.48 -12.22 -23.08
C GLY A 72 -22.64 -11.87 -24.55
N ALA A 73 -21.82 -10.96 -25.06
CA ALA A 73 -21.81 -10.59 -26.48
C ALA A 73 -21.38 -11.76 -27.37
N PHE A 74 -20.33 -12.49 -27.02
CA PHE A 74 -19.89 -13.68 -27.75
C PHE A 74 -20.97 -14.76 -27.77
N LEU A 75 -21.64 -15.01 -26.64
CA LEU A 75 -22.76 -15.97 -26.57
C LEU A 75 -23.93 -15.54 -27.44
N ALA A 76 -24.32 -14.26 -27.40
CA ALA A 76 -25.40 -13.74 -28.24
C ALA A 76 -25.08 -13.87 -29.74
N VAL A 77 -23.85 -13.56 -30.15
CA VAL A 77 -23.39 -13.76 -31.53
C VAL A 77 -23.41 -15.24 -31.91
N ALA A 78 -22.85 -16.12 -31.08
CA ALA A 78 -22.82 -17.55 -31.34
C ALA A 78 -24.22 -18.15 -31.49
N VAL A 79 -25.16 -17.79 -30.61
CA VAL A 79 -26.56 -18.22 -30.70
C VAL A 79 -27.24 -17.66 -31.95
N GLY A 80 -27.03 -16.38 -32.28
CA GLY A 80 -27.58 -15.78 -33.50
C GLY A 80 -27.11 -16.49 -34.78
N VAL A 81 -25.81 -16.82 -34.85
CA VAL A 81 -25.24 -17.60 -35.97
C VAL A 81 -25.85 -19.00 -36.00
N MET A 82 -25.95 -19.69 -34.86
CA MET A 82 -26.55 -21.03 -34.81
C MET A 82 -28.00 -21.04 -35.30
N LEU A 83 -28.81 -20.04 -34.92
CA LEU A 83 -30.21 -19.93 -35.35
C LEU A 83 -30.35 -19.64 -36.85
N THR A 84 -29.44 -18.86 -37.44
CA THR A 84 -29.46 -18.59 -38.89
C THR A 84 -29.08 -19.82 -39.70
N VAL A 85 -28.12 -20.62 -39.24
CA VAL A 85 -27.74 -21.90 -39.86
C VAL A 85 -28.88 -22.91 -39.80
N LEU A 86 -29.57 -23.03 -38.65
CA LEU A 86 -30.70 -23.96 -38.49
C LEU A 86 -31.90 -23.62 -39.37
N LYS A 87 -32.13 -22.33 -39.69
CA LYS A 87 -33.21 -21.92 -40.61
C LYS A 87 -32.90 -22.18 -42.09
N MET A 88 -31.64 -22.42 -42.45
CA MET A 88 -31.21 -22.65 -43.83
C MET A 88 -31.22 -24.14 -44.24
N HIS A 89 -31.35 -25.08 -43.30
CA HIS A 89 -31.63 -26.50 -43.55
C HIS A 89 -33.13 -26.77 -43.40
#